data_AF-A0A924AUV0-F1
#
_entry.id   AF-A0A924AUV0-F1
#
_cell.length_a   1.000
_cell.length_b   1.000
_cell.length_c   1.000
_cell.angle_alpha   90.00
_cell.angle_beta   90.00
_cell.angle_gamma   90.00
#
_symmetry.space_group_name_H-M   'P 1'
#
loop_
_entity.id
_entity.type
_entity.pdbx_description
1 polymer ?
#
loop_
_entity_poly.entity_id
_entity_poly.type
_entity_poly.pdbx_seq_one_letter_code
_entity_poly.pdbx_strand_id
1 'polypeptide(L)'
;MNQDINDAIKNKNLIRFDYDNISRTVEPYCYGTTPTGNEALRGFQTSGEKFKMAWKLFDLTKASNIVALDESFKPRKDYKQGDKVITQVLNQI
;
A
#
# COMPACT_ATOMS: atom_id res chain seq x y z
N MET A 1 7.53 -10.36 -4.66
CA MET A 1 6.92 -9.35 -5.55
C MET A 1 5.48 -9.75 -5.83
N ASN A 2 4.54 -9.00 -5.26
CA ASN A 2 3.11 -9.25 -5.32
C ASN A 2 2.51 -8.55 -6.56
N GLN A 3 1.90 -9.34 -7.44
CA GLN A 3 1.34 -8.85 -8.70
C GLN A 3 0.11 -7.96 -8.49
N ASP A 4 -0.75 -8.28 -7.51
CA ASP A 4 -1.94 -7.48 -7.19
C ASP A 4 -1.56 -6.06 -6.76
N ILE A 5 -0.50 -5.90 -5.98
CA ILE A 5 0.00 -4.57 -5.60
C ILE A 5 0.50 -3.80 -6.84
N ASN A 6 1.23 -4.47 -7.73
CA ASN A 6 1.75 -3.82 -8.93
C ASN A 6 0.63 -3.33 -9.85
N ASP A 7 -0.35 -4.19 -10.10
CA ASP A 7 -1.49 -3.86 -10.95
C ASP A 7 -2.36 -2.78 -10.28
N ALA A 8 -2.53 -2.84 -8.96
CA ALA A 8 -3.28 -1.83 -8.23
C ALA A 8 -2.62 -0.44 -8.29
N ILE A 9 -1.29 -0.34 -8.17
CA ILE A 9 -0.57 0.93 -8.33
C ILE A 9 -0.72 1.46 -9.76
N LYS A 10 -0.50 0.60 -10.76
CA LYS A 10 -0.57 0.97 -12.18
C LYS A 10 -1.96 1.51 -12.56
N ASN A 11 -2.99 0.78 -12.16
CA ASN A 11 -4.38 1.06 -12.50
C ASN A 11 -5.06 2.03 -11.51
N LYS A 12 -4.37 2.37 -10.41
CA LYS A 12 -4.89 3.19 -9.30
C LYS A 12 -6.13 2.55 -8.67
N ASN A 13 -6.08 1.24 -8.49
CA ASN A 13 -7.09 0.48 -7.77
C ASN A 13 -6.81 0.49 -6.27
N LEU A 14 -7.87 0.48 -5.48
CA LEU A 14 -7.76 0.22 -4.05
C LEU A 14 -7.24 -1.21 -3.83
N ILE A 15 -6.54 -1.40 -2.73
CA ILE A 15 -6.10 -2.72 -2.29
C ILE A 15 -6.70 -3.02 -0.93
N ARG A 16 -7.14 -4.27 -0.73
CA ARG A 16 -7.58 -4.79 0.55
C ARG A 16 -6.64 -5.89 1.02
N PHE A 17 -6.33 -5.88 2.31
CA PHE A 17 -5.55 -6.94 2.96
C PHE A 17 -5.87 -6.98 4.44
N ASP A 18 -5.59 -8.11 5.07
CA ASP A 18 -5.64 -8.25 6.53
C ASP A 18 -4.27 -7.91 7.10
N TYR A 19 -4.24 -7.03 8.10
CA TYR A 19 -3.02 -6.60 8.77
C TYR A 19 -3.21 -6.69 10.27
N ASP A 20 -2.39 -7.51 10.94
CA ASP A 20 -2.57 -7.89 12.34
C ASP A 20 -4.02 -8.37 12.62
N ASN A 21 -4.57 -9.20 11.73
CA ASN A 21 -5.94 -9.72 11.74
C ASN A 21 -7.07 -8.68 11.60
N ILE A 22 -6.76 -7.47 11.17
CA ILE A 22 -7.77 -6.44 10.92
C ILE A 22 -7.72 -6.02 9.45
N SER A 23 -8.86 -6.06 8.78
CA SER A 23 -8.95 -5.66 7.39
C SER A 23 -8.60 -4.19 7.19
N ARG A 24 -7.88 -3.91 6.10
CA ARG A 24 -7.43 -2.58 5.67
C ARG A 24 -7.82 -2.41 4.21
N THR A 25 -8.40 -1.25 3.88
CA THR A 25 -8.47 -0.78 2.49
C THR A 25 -7.57 0.43 2.33
N VAL A 26 -6.74 0.42 1.29
CA VAL A 26 -5.66 1.37 1.10
C VAL A 26 -5.60 1.80 -0.36
N GLU A 27 -5.31 3.07 -0.59
CA GLU A 27 -4.82 3.58 -1.86
C GLU A 27 -3.31 3.31 -1.93
N PRO A 28 -2.80 2.36 -2.74
CA PRO A 28 -1.37 2.06 -2.82
C PRO A 28 -0.60 3.10 -3.64
N TYR A 29 0.55 3.59 -3.16
CA TYR A 29 1.35 4.61 -3.85
C TYR A 29 2.79 4.21 -4.15
N CYS A 30 3.46 3.50 -3.24
CA CYS A 30 4.82 3.04 -3.47
C CYS A 30 5.02 1.68 -2.82
N TYR A 31 5.45 0.72 -3.64
CA TYR A 31 5.75 -0.64 -3.27
C TYR A 31 7.23 -0.91 -3.51
N GLY A 32 7.88 -1.52 -2.54
CA GLY A 32 9.28 -1.86 -2.65
C GLY A 32 9.78 -2.62 -1.44
N THR A 33 11.09 -2.57 -1.22
CA THR A 33 11.72 -3.19 -0.04
C THR A 33 12.39 -2.15 0.86
N THR A 34 12.40 -2.46 2.16
CA THR A 34 13.09 -1.68 3.19
C THR A 34 14.60 -2.03 3.24
N PRO A 35 15.42 -1.29 4.01
CA PRO A 35 16.83 -1.65 4.22
C PRO A 35 17.05 -3.05 4.80
N THR A 36 16.07 -3.60 5.52
CA THR A 36 16.12 -4.95 6.09
C THR A 36 15.68 -6.03 5.10
N GLY A 37 15.31 -5.65 3.88
CA GLY A 37 14.86 -6.57 2.82
C GLY A 37 13.38 -6.95 2.88
N ASN A 38 12.61 -6.39 3.82
CA ASN A 38 11.17 -6.66 3.92
C ASN A 38 10.42 -5.92 2.82
N GLU A 39 9.44 -6.58 2.20
CA GLU A 39 8.50 -5.92 1.30
C GLU A 39 7.61 -4.95 2.09
N ALA A 40 7.43 -3.75 1.56
CA ALA A 40 6.67 -2.69 2.22
C ALA A 40 5.83 -1.89 1.23
N LEU A 41 4.69 -1.39 1.72
CA LEU A 41 3.74 -0.58 0.96
C LEU A 41 3.50 0.76 1.67
N ARG A 42 3.82 1.86 0.99
CA ARG A 42 3.30 3.19 1.32
C ARG A 42 1.94 3.35 0.67
N GLY A 43 0.94 3.68 1.48
CA GLY A 43 -0.40 3.98 0.96
C GLY A 43 -1.21 4.86 1.90
N PHE A 44 -2.32 5.38 1.38
CA PHE A 44 -3.29 6.13 2.18
C PHE A 44 -4.41 5.19 2.60
N GLN A 45 -4.54 4.93 3.90
CA GLN A 45 -5.59 4.07 4.41
C GLN A 45 -6.94 4.79 4.36
N THR A 46 -7.93 4.20 3.71
CA THR A 46 -9.28 4.76 3.53
C THR A 46 -10.31 4.07 4.41
N SER A 47 -10.05 2.85 4.88
CA SER A 47 -10.93 2.14 5.82
C SER A 47 -10.15 1.23 6.78
N GLY A 48 -10.80 0.84 7.88
CA GLY A 48 -10.28 -0.07 8.89
C GLY A 48 -10.88 0.27 10.25
N GLU A 49 -11.63 -0.67 10.82
CA GLU A 49 -12.28 -0.53 12.12
C GLU A 49 -11.28 0.03 13.14
N LYS A 50 -11.56 1.23 13.67
CA LYS A 50 -10.78 1.96 14.68
C LYS A 50 -9.62 2.87 14.22
N PHE A 51 -9.26 2.92 12.94
CA PHE A 51 -8.09 3.71 12.50
C PHE A 51 -8.47 4.94 11.66
N LYS A 52 -7.79 6.06 11.92
CA LYS A 52 -7.94 7.31 11.18
C LYS A 52 -7.42 7.17 9.75
N MET A 53 -8.15 7.74 8.79
CA MET A 53 -7.70 7.90 7.41
C MET A 53 -6.39 8.68 7.37
N ALA A 54 -5.32 8.05 6.90
CA ALA A 54 -3.98 8.65 6.92
C ALA A 54 -3.01 7.90 6.01
N TRP A 55 -1.91 8.58 5.67
CA TRP A 55 -0.72 7.96 5.11
C TRP A 55 -0.11 6.96 6.10
N LYS A 56 0.14 5.73 5.63
CA LYS A 56 0.68 4.63 6.42
C LYS A 56 1.76 3.89 5.63
N LEU A 57 2.71 3.33 6.37
CA LEU A 57 3.66 2.36 5.86
C LEU A 57 3.26 1.00 6.41
N PHE A 58 3.09 0.02 5.54
CA PHE A 58 2.74 -1.34 5.91
C PHE A 58 3.93 -2.26 5.65
N ASP A 59 4.32 -3.03 6.65
CA ASP A 59 5.25 -4.15 6.48
C ASP A 59 4.46 -5.34 5.94
N LEU A 60 4.68 -5.68 4.67
CA LEU A 60 3.87 -6.70 4.00
C LEU A 60 4.16 -8.12 4.49
N THR A 61 5.22 -8.32 5.29
CA THR A 61 5.44 -9.60 6.00
C THR A 61 4.36 -9.89 7.04
N LYS A 62 3.60 -8.86 7.46
CA LYS A 62 2.47 -8.95 8.39
C LYS A 62 1.11 -8.91 7.71
N ALA A 63 1.10 -8.73 6.39
CA ALA A 63 -0.11 -8.66 5.60
C ALA A 63 -0.46 -10.04 5.04
N SER A 64 -1.74 -10.36 5.00
CA SER A 64 -2.29 -11.54 4.35
C SER A 64 -3.54 -11.18 3.54
N ASN A 65 -4.01 -12.11 2.71
CA ASN A 65 -5.22 -11.94 1.90
C ASN A 65 -5.20 -10.66 1.05
N ILE A 66 -4.03 -10.36 0.49
CA ILE A 66 -3.81 -9.16 -0.34
C ILE A 66 -4.56 -9.34 -1.66
N VAL A 67 -5.47 -8.43 -1.96
CA VAL A 67 -6.27 -8.42 -3.19
C VAL A 67 -6.45 -7.01 -3.71
N ALA A 68 -6.27 -6.81 -5.01
CA ALA A 68 -6.69 -5.60 -5.69
C ALA A 68 -8.23 -5.57 -5.80
N LEU A 69 -8.84 -4.40 -5.64
CA LEU A 69 -10.27 -4.19 -5.80
C LEU A 69 -10.57 -3.55 -7.15
N ASP A 70 -11.77 -3.75 -7.68
CA ASP A 70 -12.21 -3.07 -8.91
C ASP A 70 -12.38 -1.55 -8.71
N GLU A 71 -12.57 -1.11 -7.47
CA GLU A 71 -12.68 0.29 -7.09
C GLU A 71 -11.35 1.02 -7.32
N SER A 72 -11.42 2.21 -7.92
CA SER A 72 -10.26 3.04 -8.21
C SER A 72 -10.26 4.34 -7.39
N PHE A 73 -9.09 4.95 -7.27
CA PHE A 73 -8.91 6.23 -6.60
C PHE A 73 -8.19 7.24 -7.51
N LYS A 74 -8.35 8.52 -7.20
CA LYS A 74 -7.57 9.58 -7.83
C LYS A 74 -6.34 9.85 -6.96
N PRO A 75 -5.12 9.92 -7.54
CA PRO A 75 -3.92 10.23 -6.78
C PRO A 75 -4.08 11.54 -5.99
N ARG A 76 -3.74 11.48 -4.72
CA ARG A 76 -3.88 12.60 -3.79
C ARG A 76 -2.79 13.62 -4.07
N LYS A 77 -3.18 14.90 -4.05
CA LYS A 77 -2.29 16.03 -4.37
C LYS A 77 -1.16 16.23 -3.36
N ASP A 78 -1.31 15.70 -2.15
CA ASP A 78 -0.33 15.78 -1.07
C ASP A 78 0.68 14.62 -1.06
N TYR A 79 0.56 13.66 -1.99
CA TYR A 79 1.56 12.61 -2.15
C TYR A 79 2.90 13.19 -2.64
N LYS A 80 3.99 12.70 -2.07
CA LYS A 80 5.36 13.02 -2.49
C LYS A 80 6.15 11.72 -2.64
N GLN A 81 6.86 11.60 -3.76
CA GLN A 81 7.82 10.53 -4.00
C GLN A 81 9.06 10.68 -3.10
N GLY A 82 9.91 9.65 -3.08
CA GLY A 82 11.11 9.60 -2.25
C GLY A 82 10.82 9.14 -0.83
N ASP A 83 10.10 8.02 -0.69
CA ASP A 83 9.87 7.40 0.62
C ASP A 83 11.21 7.06 1.28
N LYS A 84 11.42 7.54 2.51
CA LYS A 84 12.69 7.37 3.22
C LYS A 84 12.91 5.95 3.74
N VAL A 85 11.84 5.16 3.87
CA VAL A 85 11.89 3.80 4.41
C VAL A 85 11.91 2.76 3.29
N ILE A 86 11.26 3.02 2.16
CA ILE A 86 11.33 2.14 0.97
C ILE A 86 12.58 2.52 0.17
N THR A 87 13.68 1.78 0.36
CA THR A 87 14.98 2.08 -0.24
C THR A 87 15.17 1.51 -1.63
N GLN A 88 14.46 0.43 -1.97
CA GLN A 88 14.42 -0.10 -3.32
C GLN A 88 12.97 -0.13 -3.79
N VAL A 89 12.60 0.83 -4.63
CA VAL A 89 11.26 0.94 -5.21
C VAL A 89 11.10 -0.11 -6.31
N LEU A 90 10.06 -0.93 -6.19
CA LEU A 90 9.65 -1.88 -7.22
C LEU A 90 8.59 -1.28 -8.15
N ASN A 91 7.64 -0.53 -7.58
CA ASN A 91 6.63 0.19 -8.34
C ASN A 91 6.11 1.41 -7.55
N GLN A 92 5.73 2.47 -8.25
CA GLN A 92 5.18 3.68 -7.65
C GLN A 92 4.28 4.43 -8.65
N ILE A 93 3.38 5.27 -8.13
CA ILE A 93 2.62 6.25 -8.95
C ILE A 93 3.54 7.33 -9.49
#